data_AF-A0AAE1JFM2-F1
#
_entry.id   AF-A0AAE1JFM2-F1
#
_cell.length_a   1.000
_cell.length_b   1.000
_cell.length_c   1.000
_cell.angle_alpha   90.00
_cell.angle_beta   90.00
_cell.angle_gamma   90.00
#
_symmetry.space_group_name_H-M   'P 1'
#
loop_
_entity.id
_entity.type
_entity.pdbx_description
1 polymer ?
#
loop_
_entity_poly.entity_id
_entity_poly.type
_entity_poly.pdbx_seq_one_letter_code
_entity_poly.pdbx_strand_id
1 'polypeptide(L)'
;MGSKRCRGLELHVQGVMPPEQRRLRKRVATRLKDAQNTFALLTTFNEVDMTNLMKLRADYKDVFVDEHGVKLGLMSGFIKAAMSALQHQPIVNGVIDGDDIIYRHYIDISIAVGTSKGLVVLVLRNANGMNFAEIEKEINNLAKKANDGTMSIDEMDGGTFTISNGGVYGSLLSTPIINPPQVCVLIHSTLSFKS
;
A
#
# COMPACT_ATOMS: atom_id res chain seq x y z
N MET A 1 -32.96 35.50 -0.66
CA MET A 1 -33.33 34.08 -0.84
C MET A 1 -32.06 33.29 -1.15
N GLY A 2 -31.66 32.37 -0.27
CA GLY A 2 -30.46 31.55 -0.48
C GLY A 2 -29.99 30.76 0.74
N SER A 3 -30.91 30.35 1.62
CA SER A 3 -30.62 29.39 2.69
C SER A 3 -30.57 27.99 2.08
N LYS A 4 -29.39 27.38 2.01
CA LYS A 4 -29.26 25.93 1.83
C LYS A 4 -28.83 25.32 3.15
N ARG A 5 -29.85 24.87 3.88
CA ARG A 5 -29.77 24.06 5.10
C ARG A 5 -28.84 22.86 4.91
N CYS A 6 -27.81 22.78 5.74
CA CYS A 6 -27.33 21.50 6.23
C CYS A 6 -28.48 20.88 7.05
N ARG A 7 -29.08 19.79 6.57
CA ARG A 7 -30.01 18.99 7.37
C ARG A 7 -29.26 17.78 7.91
N GLY A 8 -29.15 17.72 9.24
CA GLY A 8 -28.64 16.58 10.01
C GLY A 8 -27.41 16.94 10.85
N LEU A 9 -27.63 17.10 12.16
CA LEU A 9 -26.69 17.48 13.24
C LEU A 9 -26.33 18.98 13.29
N GLU A 10 -27.18 19.76 13.95
CA GLU A 10 -26.82 21.10 14.45
C GLU A 10 -25.85 20.96 15.63
N LEU A 11 -24.55 20.91 15.32
CA LEU A 11 -23.53 21.24 16.31
C LEU A 11 -23.56 22.76 16.51
N HIS A 12 -24.24 23.22 17.56
CA HIS A 12 -24.16 24.60 18.06
C HIS A 12 -22.80 24.84 18.73
N VAL A 13 -21.72 24.83 17.95
CA VAL A 13 -20.40 25.28 18.40
C VAL A 13 -20.06 26.52 17.58
N GLN A 14 -20.26 27.70 18.19
CA GLN A 14 -19.89 28.98 17.57
C GLN A 14 -18.40 28.95 17.18
N GLY A 15 -18.10 29.30 15.92
CA GLY A 15 -16.74 29.36 15.40
C GLY A 15 -16.23 28.10 14.68
N VAL A 16 -17.02 27.02 14.58
CA VAL A 16 -16.63 25.82 13.83
C VAL A 16 -17.15 25.88 12.40
N MET A 17 -16.25 26.15 11.44
CA MET A 17 -16.52 25.97 10.02
C MET A 17 -16.22 24.51 9.64
N PRO A 18 -17.21 23.68 9.30
CA PRO A 18 -16.95 22.32 8.84
C PRO A 18 -16.16 22.37 7.53
N PRO A 19 -15.04 21.62 7.41
CA PRO A 19 -14.23 21.62 6.21
C PRO A 19 -15.03 21.11 5.02
N GLU A 20 -14.93 21.81 3.87
CA GLU A 20 -15.65 21.42 2.67
C GLU A 20 -15.21 20.02 2.19
N GLN A 21 -16.16 19.09 2.20
CA GLN A 21 -15.93 17.71 1.77
C GLN A 21 -15.95 17.62 0.24
N ARG A 22 -14.78 17.73 -0.41
CA ARG A 22 -14.61 17.50 -1.85
C ARG A 22 -15.19 16.13 -2.26
N ARG A 23 -15.80 16.03 -3.45
CA ARG A 23 -16.46 14.81 -3.96
C ARG A 23 -15.59 13.55 -3.85
N LEU A 24 -14.29 13.67 -4.14
CA LEU A 24 -13.33 12.57 -4.02
C LEU A 24 -13.20 12.08 -2.57
N ARG A 25 -13.11 13.00 -1.61
CA ARG A 25 -12.98 12.68 -0.17
C ARG A 25 -14.20 11.93 0.34
N LYS A 26 -15.41 12.34 -0.07
CA LYS A 26 -16.65 11.63 0.28
C LYS A 26 -16.64 10.18 -0.25
N ARG A 27 -16.27 9.98 -1.51
CA ARG A 27 -16.23 8.62 -2.10
C ARG A 27 -15.23 7.70 -1.38
N VAL A 28 -14.04 8.21 -1.07
CA VAL A 28 -13.04 7.44 -0.31
C VAL A 28 -13.58 7.08 1.07
N ALA A 29 -14.22 8.03 1.78
CA ALA A 29 -14.80 7.78 3.09
C ALA A 29 -15.89 6.70 3.07
N THR A 30 -16.80 6.75 2.09
CA THR A 30 -17.84 5.72 1.90
C THR A 30 -17.19 4.35 1.67
N ARG A 31 -16.25 4.24 0.72
CA ARG A 31 -15.57 2.97 0.40
C ARG A 31 -14.84 2.37 1.62
N LEU A 32 -14.16 3.19 2.41
CA LEU A 32 -13.48 2.73 3.63
C LEU A 32 -14.46 2.24 4.68
N LYS A 33 -15.62 2.90 4.83
CA LYS A 33 -16.64 2.47 5.78
C LYS A 33 -17.31 1.16 5.33
N ASP A 34 -17.55 1.01 4.04
CA ASP A 34 -18.09 -0.22 3.47
C ASP A 34 -17.12 -1.39 3.72
N ALA A 35 -15.81 -1.19 3.49
CA ALA A 35 -14.80 -2.21 3.80
C ALA A 35 -14.85 -2.68 5.26
N GLN A 36 -14.99 -1.75 6.22
CA GLN A 36 -15.10 -2.11 7.64
C GLN A 36 -16.38 -2.85 7.99
N ASN A 37 -17.48 -2.58 7.29
CA ASN A 37 -18.76 -3.23 7.55
C ASN A 37 -18.85 -4.63 6.90
N THR A 38 -18.17 -4.82 5.76
CA THR A 38 -18.17 -6.07 5.00
C THR A 38 -17.15 -7.08 5.54
N PHE A 39 -15.95 -6.64 5.91
CA PHE A 39 -14.87 -7.53 6.31
C PHE A 39 -14.68 -7.57 7.83
N ALA A 40 -14.49 -8.77 8.38
CA ALA A 40 -13.98 -8.94 9.74
C ALA A 40 -12.47 -8.64 9.77
N LEU A 41 -12.12 -7.38 10.01
CA LEU A 41 -10.73 -6.92 10.03
C LEU A 41 -10.02 -7.36 11.31
N LEU A 42 -8.97 -8.16 11.17
CA LEU A 42 -8.06 -8.56 12.24
C LEU A 42 -6.65 -8.10 11.89
N THR A 43 -5.90 -7.61 12.87
CA THR A 43 -4.51 -7.21 12.69
C THR A 43 -3.62 -8.03 13.60
N THR A 44 -2.57 -8.62 13.03
CA THR A 44 -1.52 -9.30 13.77
C THR A 44 -0.22 -8.54 13.61
N PHE A 45 0.62 -8.57 14.64
CA PHE A 45 1.91 -7.90 14.65
C PHE A 45 3.00 -8.94 14.89
N ASN A 46 4.08 -8.84 14.12
CA ASN A 46 5.25 -9.69 14.25
C ASN A 46 6.51 -8.83 14.15
N GLU A 47 7.55 -9.20 14.89
CA GLU A 47 8.87 -8.60 14.78
C GLU A 47 9.75 -9.48 13.87
N VAL A 48 10.51 -8.84 12.99
CA VAL A 48 11.40 -9.53 12.04
C VAL A 48 12.81 -8.96 12.17
N ASP A 49 13.79 -9.83 12.40
CA ASP A 49 15.20 -9.44 12.38
C ASP A 49 15.67 -9.16 10.96
N MET A 50 16.05 -7.90 10.72
CA MET A 50 16.49 -7.39 9.41
C MET A 50 18.01 -7.38 9.24
N THR A 51 18.78 -7.85 10.23
CA THR A 51 20.26 -7.78 10.25
C THR A 51 20.87 -8.35 8.98
N ASN A 52 20.44 -9.55 8.56
CA ASN A 52 20.99 -10.20 7.37
C ASN A 52 20.63 -9.47 6.07
N LEU A 53 19.40 -8.93 5.97
CA LEU A 53 19.00 -8.17 4.79
C LEU A 53 19.76 -6.83 4.71
N MET A 54 19.98 -6.18 5.85
CA MET A 54 20.76 -4.95 5.93
C MET A 54 22.22 -5.19 5.55
N LYS A 55 22.81 -6.31 6.00
CA LYS A 55 24.16 -6.71 5.62
C LYS A 55 24.27 -6.96 4.12
N LEU A 56 23.36 -7.77 3.55
CA LEU A 56 23.30 -8.01 2.10
C LEU A 56 23.19 -6.69 1.33
N ARG A 57 22.33 -5.78 1.78
CA ARG A 57 22.22 -4.46 1.14
C ARG A 57 23.52 -3.66 1.27
N ALA A 58 24.21 -3.70 2.40
CA ALA A 58 25.47 -2.99 2.59
C ALA A 58 26.58 -3.52 1.68
N ASP A 59 26.65 -4.84 1.51
CA ASP A 59 27.68 -5.53 0.72
C ASP A 59 27.48 -5.31 -0.79
N TYR A 60 26.23 -5.27 -1.28
CA TYR A 60 25.92 -5.26 -2.71
C TYR A 60 25.36 -3.94 -3.26
N LYS A 61 25.02 -2.94 -2.42
CA LYS A 61 24.36 -1.70 -2.88
C LYS A 61 25.11 -0.98 -4.00
N ASP A 62 26.44 -0.93 -3.94
CA ASP A 62 27.25 -0.12 -4.84
C ASP A 62 27.42 -0.85 -6.18
N VAL A 63 27.78 -2.14 -6.12
CA VAL A 63 27.84 -3.04 -7.29
C VAL A 63 26.48 -3.09 -8.01
N PHE A 64 25.38 -3.17 -7.26
CA PHE A 64 24.04 -3.23 -7.83
C PHE A 64 23.66 -1.93 -8.57
N VAL A 65 24.11 -0.78 -8.07
CA VAL A 65 23.92 0.51 -8.76
C VAL A 65 24.76 0.55 -10.03
N ASP A 66 26.01 0.08 -9.98
CA ASP A 66 26.91 0.07 -11.14
C ASP A 66 26.40 -0.85 -12.25
N GLU A 67 25.89 -2.03 -11.91
CA GLU A 67 25.39 -3.01 -12.90
C GLU A 67 24.00 -2.69 -13.43
N HIS A 68 23.10 -2.18 -12.59
CA HIS A 68 21.69 -2.05 -12.96
C HIS A 68 21.19 -0.61 -13.06
N GLY A 69 21.97 0.38 -12.61
CA GLY A 69 21.59 1.80 -12.65
C GLY A 69 20.46 2.17 -11.70
N VAL A 70 20.16 1.32 -10.71
CA VAL A 70 19.07 1.51 -9.74
C VAL A 70 19.56 1.19 -8.33
N LYS A 71 19.04 1.91 -7.32
CA LYS A 71 19.43 1.66 -5.92
C LYS A 71 18.78 0.39 -5.40
N LEU A 72 19.56 -0.42 -4.68
CA LEU A 72 19.04 -1.58 -3.96
C LEU A 72 18.23 -1.11 -2.74
N GLY A 73 16.91 -1.19 -2.86
CA GLY A 73 15.94 -0.89 -1.81
C GLY A 73 15.65 -2.10 -0.91
N LEU A 74 14.93 -1.85 0.19
CA LEU A 74 14.38 -2.94 1.02
C LEU A 74 13.07 -3.48 0.44
N MET A 75 12.38 -2.68 -0.38
CA MET A 75 11.06 -3.01 -0.94
C MET A 75 11.12 -4.25 -1.83
N SER A 76 12.14 -4.38 -2.67
CA SER A 76 12.35 -5.59 -3.48
C SER A 76 12.46 -6.85 -2.62
N GLY A 77 13.12 -6.79 -1.46
CA GLY A 77 13.17 -7.89 -0.50
C GLY A 77 11.79 -8.24 0.08
N PHE A 78 11.03 -7.23 0.52
CA PHE A 78 9.67 -7.45 1.03
C PHE A 78 8.71 -7.99 -0.03
N ILE A 79 8.79 -7.47 -1.26
CA ILE A 79 7.96 -7.94 -2.38
C ILE A 79 8.29 -9.39 -2.71
N LYS A 80 9.58 -9.75 -2.79
CA LYS A 80 10.00 -11.13 -3.03
C LYS A 80 9.58 -12.08 -1.89
N ALA A 81 9.70 -11.65 -0.65
CA ALA A 81 9.24 -12.43 0.50
C ALA A 81 7.71 -12.61 0.47
N ALA A 82 6.94 -11.54 0.22
CA ALA A 82 5.49 -11.58 0.12
C ALA A 82 5.04 -12.50 -1.02
N MET A 83 5.66 -12.42 -2.20
CA MET A 83 5.37 -13.31 -3.31
C MET A 83 5.58 -14.78 -2.96
N SER A 84 6.70 -15.10 -2.32
CA SER A 84 6.97 -16.48 -1.85
C SER A 84 5.89 -16.93 -0.87
N ALA A 85 5.51 -16.08 0.10
CA ALA A 85 4.45 -16.38 1.05
C ALA A 85 3.08 -16.59 0.37
N LEU A 86 2.72 -15.74 -0.60
CA LEU A 86 1.46 -15.83 -1.35
C LEU A 86 1.38 -17.10 -2.21
N GLN A 87 2.50 -17.59 -2.73
CA GLN A 87 2.55 -18.88 -3.44
C GLN A 87 2.30 -20.07 -2.50
N HIS A 88 2.81 -20.01 -1.26
CA HIS A 88 2.58 -21.06 -0.26
C HIS A 88 1.20 -20.95 0.40
N GLN A 89 0.62 -19.75 0.46
CA GLN A 89 -0.67 -19.46 1.10
C GLN A 89 -1.61 -18.73 0.11
N PRO A 90 -2.14 -19.43 -0.91
CA PRO A 90 -2.93 -18.80 -1.98
C PRO A 90 -4.24 -18.18 -1.49
N ILE A 91 -4.74 -18.57 -0.32
CA ILE A 91 -5.92 -17.95 0.31
C ILE A 91 -5.74 -16.45 0.57
N VAL A 92 -4.51 -16.00 0.84
CA VAL A 92 -4.18 -14.59 1.08
C VAL A 92 -4.20 -13.77 -0.23
N ASN A 93 -4.09 -14.44 -1.38
CA ASN A 93 -4.19 -13.82 -2.71
C ASN A 93 -5.61 -13.92 -3.32
N GLY A 94 -6.55 -14.54 -2.59
CA GLY A 94 -7.92 -14.76 -3.04
C GLY A 94 -8.83 -13.54 -2.88
N VAL A 95 -10.08 -13.69 -3.30
CA VAL A 95 -11.19 -12.75 -3.06
C VAL A 95 -12.42 -13.51 -2.66
N ILE A 96 -13.20 -12.91 -1.77
CA ILE A 96 -14.51 -13.38 -1.40
C ILE A 96 -15.52 -12.69 -2.32
N ASP A 97 -16.26 -13.46 -3.10
CA ASP A 97 -17.36 -12.99 -3.94
C ASP A 97 -18.64 -13.73 -3.54
N GLY A 98 -19.50 -13.05 -2.78
CA GLY A 98 -20.65 -13.69 -2.13
C GLY A 98 -20.21 -14.79 -1.16
N ASP A 99 -20.60 -16.02 -1.47
CA ASP A 99 -20.29 -17.23 -0.68
C ASP A 99 -19.06 -17.99 -1.23
N ASP A 100 -18.50 -17.57 -2.37
CA ASP A 100 -17.39 -18.25 -3.04
C ASP A 100 -16.05 -17.54 -2.79
N ILE A 101 -14.97 -18.35 -2.75
CA ILE A 101 -13.59 -17.85 -2.70
C ILE A 101 -12.96 -18.01 -4.08
N ILE A 102 -12.63 -16.90 -4.72
CA ILE A 102 -11.96 -16.84 -6.01
C ILE A 102 -10.45 -16.76 -5.79
N TYR A 103 -9.72 -17.81 -6.17
CA TYR A 103 -8.26 -17.82 -6.16
C TYR A 103 -7.68 -17.23 -7.44
N ARG A 104 -6.61 -16.45 -7.31
CA ARG A 104 -5.88 -15.87 -8.44
C ARG A 104 -4.53 -16.53 -8.62
N HIS A 105 -4.20 -16.88 -9.86
CA HIS A 105 -2.91 -17.46 -10.23
C HIS A 105 -1.81 -16.43 -10.50
N TYR A 106 -2.18 -15.16 -10.65
CA TYR A 106 -1.25 -14.04 -10.81
C TYR A 106 -1.07 -13.30 -9.48
N ILE A 107 0.07 -12.64 -9.32
CA ILE A 107 0.42 -11.86 -8.12
C ILE A 107 0.74 -10.45 -8.57
N ASP A 108 -0.21 -9.54 -8.31
CA ASP A 108 -0.06 -8.11 -8.57
C ASP A 108 0.02 -7.38 -7.23
N ILE A 109 1.17 -6.77 -6.95
CA ILE A 109 1.44 -6.15 -5.64
C ILE A 109 1.12 -4.66 -5.72
N SER A 110 0.11 -4.24 -4.96
CA SER A 110 -0.14 -2.83 -4.68
C SER A 110 0.89 -2.30 -3.68
N ILE A 111 1.49 -1.15 -3.97
CA ILE A 111 2.48 -0.51 -3.11
C ILE A 111 2.00 0.90 -2.80
N ALA A 112 1.89 1.22 -1.51
CA ALA A 112 1.53 2.56 -1.07
C ALA A 112 2.79 3.44 -0.95
N VAL A 113 2.85 4.53 -1.71
CA VAL A 113 3.99 5.45 -1.75
C VAL A 113 3.52 6.88 -1.47
N GLY A 114 4.28 7.60 -0.65
CA GLY A 114 4.08 9.02 -0.40
C GLY A 114 4.58 9.88 -1.55
N THR A 115 3.70 10.71 -2.11
CA THR A 115 4.04 11.71 -3.13
C THR A 115 3.79 13.12 -2.59
N SER A 116 4.27 14.15 -3.31
CA SER A 116 3.98 15.56 -3.00
C SER A 116 2.48 15.90 -3.00
N LYS A 117 1.66 15.11 -3.72
CA LYS A 117 0.19 15.26 -3.81
C LYS A 117 -0.57 14.40 -2.79
N GLY A 118 0.14 13.61 -1.98
CA GLY A 118 -0.44 12.72 -0.97
C GLY A 118 -0.05 11.24 -1.16
N LEU A 119 -0.75 10.37 -0.45
CA LEU A 119 -0.56 8.92 -0.57
C LEU A 119 -1.15 8.42 -1.88
N VAL A 120 -0.35 7.69 -2.65
CA VAL A 120 -0.75 7.08 -3.92
C VAL A 120 -0.46 5.59 -3.84
N VAL A 121 -1.37 4.78 -4.39
CA VAL A 121 -1.17 3.34 -4.52
C VAL A 121 -0.87 3.04 -5.99
N LEU A 122 0.25 2.36 -6.22
CA LEU A 122 0.70 1.88 -7.53
C LEU A 122 0.67 0.36 -7.56
N VAL A 123 0.44 -0.25 -8.72
CA VAL A 123 0.32 -1.70 -8.88
C VAL A 123 1.48 -2.24 -9.69
N LEU A 124 2.29 -3.09 -9.06
CA LEU A 124 3.33 -3.85 -9.72
C LEU A 124 2.73 -5.14 -10.28
N ARG A 125 2.56 -5.19 -11.61
CA ARG A 125 1.93 -6.32 -12.30
C ARG A 125 2.89 -7.48 -12.51
N ASN A 126 2.39 -8.70 -12.39
CA ASN A 126 3.17 -9.93 -12.61
C ASN A 126 4.51 -9.94 -11.86
N ALA A 127 4.48 -9.53 -10.59
CA ALA A 127 5.67 -9.41 -9.77
C ALA A 127 6.42 -10.76 -9.65
N ASN A 128 5.73 -11.89 -9.85
CA ASN A 128 6.29 -13.24 -9.81
C ASN A 128 7.51 -13.44 -10.74
N GLY A 129 7.49 -12.86 -11.94
CA GLY A 129 8.53 -13.02 -12.94
C GLY A 129 9.69 -12.04 -12.81
N MET A 130 9.57 -11.01 -11.97
CA MET A 130 10.54 -9.92 -11.92
C MET A 130 11.72 -10.22 -11.00
N ASN A 131 12.95 -9.87 -11.37
CA ASN A 131 14.10 -9.89 -10.46
C ASN A 131 14.17 -8.63 -9.57
N PHE A 132 15.14 -8.56 -8.65
CA PHE A 132 15.28 -7.42 -7.74
C PHE A 132 15.45 -6.08 -8.48
N ALA A 133 16.25 -6.06 -9.55
CA ALA A 133 16.52 -4.84 -10.32
C ALA A 133 15.28 -4.38 -11.09
N GLU A 134 14.51 -5.31 -11.66
CA GLU A 134 13.26 -5.02 -12.35
C GLU A 134 12.21 -4.45 -11.40
N ILE A 135 12.07 -5.03 -10.20
CA ILE A 135 11.17 -4.53 -9.16
C ILE A 135 11.53 -3.08 -8.78
N GLU A 136 12.80 -2.81 -8.46
CA GLU A 136 13.23 -1.47 -8.05
C GLU A 136 13.12 -0.46 -9.20
N LYS A 137 13.40 -0.86 -10.45
CA LYS A 137 13.23 0.00 -11.63
C LYS A 137 11.77 0.37 -11.84
N GLU A 138 10.87 -0.59 -11.75
CA GLU A 138 9.45 -0.36 -12.00
C GLU A 138 8.80 0.45 -10.89
N ILE A 139 9.17 0.23 -9.62
CA ILE A 139 8.75 1.09 -8.51
C ILE A 139 9.20 2.53 -8.75
N ASN A 140 10.46 2.75 -9.17
CA ASN A 140 10.96 4.09 -9.44
C ASN A 140 10.24 4.75 -10.63
N ASN A 141 9.89 3.98 -11.67
CA ASN A 141 9.12 4.45 -12.82
C ASN A 141 7.71 4.90 -12.39
N LEU A 142 6.98 4.05 -11.69
CA LEU A 142 5.62 4.33 -11.20
C LEU A 142 5.62 5.48 -10.18
N ALA A 143 6.63 5.54 -9.30
CA ALA A 143 6.77 6.64 -8.35
C ALA A 143 7.04 8.00 -9.04
N LYS A 144 7.81 8.01 -10.13
CA LYS A 144 8.00 9.23 -10.95
C LYS A 144 6.68 9.67 -11.58
N LYS A 145 5.98 8.76 -12.26
CA LYS A 145 4.64 9.04 -12.84
C LYS A 145 3.64 9.54 -11.80
N ALA A 146 3.67 8.97 -10.59
CA ALA A 146 2.80 9.39 -9.49
C ALA A 146 3.11 10.83 -9.02
N ASN A 147 4.39 11.20 -8.93
CA ASN A 147 4.80 12.58 -8.59
C ASN A 147 4.43 13.56 -9.71
N ASP A 148 4.68 13.19 -10.97
CA ASP A 148 4.37 14.01 -12.14
C ASP A 148 2.84 14.12 -12.35
N GLY A 149 2.07 13.15 -11.85
CA GLY A 149 0.62 13.07 -12.01
C GLY A 149 0.19 12.55 -13.38
N THR A 150 1.06 11.82 -14.07
CA THR A 150 0.84 11.21 -15.38
C THR A 150 0.44 9.74 -15.31
N MET A 151 0.32 9.21 -14.09
CA MET A 151 -0.06 7.82 -13.85
C MET A 151 -1.50 7.55 -14.30
N SER A 152 -1.67 6.46 -15.04
CA SER A 152 -2.95 5.99 -15.53
C SER A 152 -3.78 5.31 -14.43
N ILE A 153 -5.09 5.20 -14.65
CA ILE A 153 -5.98 4.49 -13.72
C ILE A 153 -5.62 2.99 -13.68
N ASP A 154 -5.22 2.42 -14.81
CA ASP A 154 -4.82 1.02 -14.92
C ASP A 154 -3.56 0.71 -14.09
N GLU A 155 -2.69 1.69 -13.86
CA GLU A 155 -1.51 1.53 -12.99
C GLU A 155 -1.86 1.61 -11.49
N MET A 156 -3.08 2.02 -11.16
CA MET A 156 -3.58 2.13 -9.78
C MET A 156 -4.54 0.99 -9.40
N ASP A 157 -5.04 0.23 -10.38
CA ASP A 157 -6.10 -0.75 -10.18
C ASP A 157 -5.67 -2.20 -10.46
N GLY A 158 -6.40 -3.15 -9.88
CA GLY A 158 -6.23 -4.59 -10.13
C GLY A 158 -5.17 -5.28 -9.27
N GLY A 159 -4.60 -4.61 -8.26
CA GLY A 159 -3.71 -5.28 -7.31
C GLY A 159 -4.42 -6.34 -6.48
N THR A 160 -3.72 -7.43 -6.16
CA THR A 160 -4.23 -8.57 -5.40
C THR A 160 -3.80 -8.56 -3.93
N PHE A 161 -2.67 -7.93 -3.63
CA PHE A 161 -2.13 -7.80 -2.28
C PHE A 161 -1.48 -6.43 -2.10
N THR A 162 -1.68 -5.78 -0.95
CA THR A 162 -1.08 -4.46 -0.68
C THR A 162 0.10 -4.55 0.29
N ILE A 163 1.21 -3.90 -0.05
CA ILE A 163 2.32 -3.58 0.85
C ILE A 163 2.34 -2.07 1.08
N SER A 164 2.44 -1.67 2.33
CA SER A 164 2.58 -0.26 2.72
C SER A 164 3.72 -0.09 3.70
N ASN A 165 4.47 1.01 3.55
CA ASN A 165 5.53 1.38 4.47
C ASN A 165 5.00 2.41 5.47
N GLY A 166 4.67 1.96 6.68
CA GLY A 166 4.22 2.85 7.77
C GLY A 166 5.37 3.63 8.41
N GLY A 167 6.61 3.10 8.29
CA GLY A 167 7.80 3.66 8.91
C GLY A 167 8.21 5.03 8.35
N VAL A 168 7.95 5.32 7.07
CA VAL A 168 8.21 6.65 6.48
C VAL A 168 7.39 7.77 7.10
N TYR A 169 6.25 7.45 7.73
CA TYR A 169 5.38 8.42 8.40
C TYR A 169 5.58 8.44 9.92
N GLY A 170 6.62 7.77 10.44
CA GLY A 170 6.91 7.71 11.87
C GLY A 170 5.94 6.82 12.67
N SER A 171 5.16 5.96 12.01
CA SER A 171 4.30 5.00 12.69
C SER A 171 5.08 3.76 13.08
N LEU A 172 5.07 3.43 14.37
CA LEU A 172 5.67 2.20 14.91
C LEU A 172 4.83 0.97 14.53
N LEU A 173 3.51 1.08 14.73
CA LEU A 173 2.51 0.06 14.45
C LEU A 173 1.28 0.77 13.88
N SER A 174 0.67 0.19 12.85
CA SER A 174 -0.55 0.69 12.22
C SER A 174 -1.51 -0.46 11.96
N THR A 175 -2.82 -0.19 12.09
CA THR A 175 -3.90 -1.11 11.69
C THR A 175 -4.44 -0.67 10.32
N PRO A 176 -3.90 -1.20 9.21
CA PRO A 176 -4.33 -0.80 7.89
C PRO A 176 -5.80 -1.18 7.64
N ILE A 177 -6.50 -0.34 6.88
CA ILE A 177 -7.77 -0.72 6.27
C ILE A 177 -7.46 -1.40 4.93
N ILE A 178 -8.05 -2.58 4.72
CA ILE A 178 -7.93 -3.33 3.47
C ILE A 178 -8.55 -2.51 2.32
N ASN A 179 -7.95 -2.58 1.13
CA ASN A 179 -8.53 -2.00 -0.09
C ASN A 179 -9.33 -3.07 -0.84
N PRO A 180 -10.68 -3.07 -0.78
CA PRO A 180 -11.48 -4.07 -1.46
C PRO A 180 -11.25 -4.02 -2.99
N PRO A 181 -11.25 -5.16 -3.69
CA PRO A 181 -11.66 -6.49 -3.24
C PRO A 181 -10.53 -7.34 -2.62
N GLN A 182 -9.37 -6.75 -2.29
CA GLN A 182 -8.27 -7.50 -1.69
C GLN A 182 -8.66 -8.02 -0.29
N VAL A 183 -7.97 -9.05 0.18
CA VAL A 183 -8.23 -9.70 1.48
C VAL A 183 -7.14 -9.45 2.52
N CYS A 184 -5.99 -8.92 2.12
CA CYS A 184 -4.87 -8.71 3.03
C CYS A 184 -4.01 -7.49 2.64
N VAL A 185 -3.39 -6.90 3.65
CA VAL A 185 -2.48 -5.78 3.52
C VAL A 185 -1.35 -5.95 4.55
N LEU A 186 -0.12 -5.87 4.07
CA LEU A 186 1.08 -5.90 4.90
C LEU A 186 1.56 -4.46 5.14
N ILE A 187 1.70 -4.09 6.40
CA ILE A 187 2.47 -2.91 6.78
C ILE A 187 3.80 -3.35 7.36
N HIS A 188 4.88 -2.73 6.90
CA HIS A 188 6.15 -2.79 7.61
C HIS A 188 6.52 -1.40 8.15
N SER A 189 7.14 -1.40 9.32
CA SER A 189 7.71 -0.23 9.98
C SER A 189 9.07 -0.61 10.55
N THR A 190 10.07 0.26 10.37
CA THR A 190 11.42 0.00 10.89
C THR A 190 11.53 0.59 12.28
N LEU A 191 11.72 -0.28 13.28
CA LEU A 191 12.23 0.13 14.59
C LEU A 191 13.75 0.18 14.53
N SER A 192 14.35 1.36 14.72
CA SER A 192 15.78 1.51 14.89
C SER A 192 16.06 1.97 16.31
N PHE A 193 16.62 1.10 17.15
CA PHE A 193 17.22 1.52 18.40
C PHE A 193 18.55 2.19 18.06
N LYS A 194 18.65 3.52 18.25
CA LYS A 194 19.96 4.18 18.27
C LYS A 194 20.64 3.75 19.56
N SER A 195 21.64 2.89 19.47
CA SER A 195 22.66 2.69 20.52
C SER A 195 23.65 3.85 20.53
#